data_AF-A0A6N2L5K7-F1
#
_entry.id   AF-A0A6N2L5K7-F1
#
_cell.length_a   1.000
_cell.length_b   1.000
_cell.length_c   1.000
_cell.angle_alpha   90.00
_cell.angle_beta   90.00
_cell.angle_gamma   90.00
#
_symmetry.space_group_name_H-M   'P 1'
#
loop_
_entity.id
_entity.type
_entity.pdbx_description
1 polymer ?
#
loop_
_entity_poly.entity_id
_entity_poly.type
_entity_poly.pdbx_seq_one_letter_code
_entity_poly.pdbx_strand_id
1 'polypeptide(L)'
;MGFFRTISGFCGFGVGLPTGLTIGYYLFIYFQPTDVKDPEVRPLVEQDSETLQRMLPEIPLWVKNPDYDRIDWLNRFIQLMWPYLDKAICNTVKNIAPPIIAEQIPKYKINAVEFETLTLGTLPPTFHGMKVYVTDEKELIMEPCIKWAGNPNVTVAVKAFGLKATAQVVDLQVFASPRITLKPLVPSFPCFANIYVSLMEKPHVDFGLKLLGADIMSIPGFYRVVQETIKDQVANMYLWPKKLEIPILDPSKQP
;
A
#
# COMPACT_ATOMS: atom_id res chain seq x y z
N MET A 1 31.42 4.56 53.14
CA MET A 1 30.18 4.96 52.42
C MET A 1 29.95 4.25 51.07
N GLY A 2 30.82 3.34 50.60
CA GLY A 2 30.62 2.65 49.31
C GLY A 2 29.72 1.41 49.35
N PHE A 3 29.74 0.64 50.44
CA PHE A 3 29.05 -0.66 50.54
C PHE A 3 27.52 -0.57 50.43
N PHE A 4 26.90 0.40 51.12
CA PHE A 4 25.44 0.62 51.07
C PHE A 4 24.94 1.10 49.70
N ARG A 5 25.77 1.84 48.94
CA ARG A 5 25.43 2.26 47.57
C ARG A 5 25.44 1.08 46.59
N THR A 6 26.40 0.16 46.72
CA THR A 6 26.48 -1.04 45.87
C THR A 6 25.33 -2.02 46.11
N ILE A 7 24.94 -2.23 47.37
CA ILE A 7 23.78 -3.07 47.73
C ILE A 7 22.47 -2.44 47.25
N SER A 8 22.31 -1.13 47.43
CA SER A 8 21.13 -0.41 46.94
C SER A 8 21.01 -0.45 45.42
N GLY A 9 22.13 -0.38 44.69
CA GLY A 9 22.16 -0.57 43.24
C GLY A 9 21.79 -1.99 42.80
N PHE A 10 22.27 -3.01 43.51
CA PHE A 10 21.96 -4.42 43.20
C PHE A 10 20.49 -4.76 43.51
N CYS A 11 19.93 -4.24 44.61
CA CYS A 11 18.51 -4.36 44.91
C CYS A 11 17.64 -3.54 43.95
N GLY A 12 18.05 -2.32 43.58
CA GLY A 12 17.35 -1.49 42.62
C GLY A 12 17.30 -2.12 41.22
N PHE A 13 18.40 -2.74 40.79
CA PHE A 13 18.44 -3.49 39.52
C PHE A 13 17.68 -4.81 39.61
N GLY A 14 17.85 -5.55 40.71
CA GLY A 14 17.22 -6.85 40.94
C GLY A 14 15.70 -6.80 41.12
N VAL A 15 15.15 -5.68 41.62
CA VAL A 15 13.70 -5.45 41.71
C VAL A 15 13.19 -4.66 40.51
N GLY A 16 13.94 -3.67 40.04
CA GLY A 16 13.56 -2.77 38.94
C GLY A 16 13.48 -3.45 37.58
N LEU A 17 14.37 -4.40 37.27
CA LEU A 17 14.29 -5.17 36.02
C LEU A 17 13.03 -6.05 35.95
N PRO A 18 12.73 -6.92 36.94
CA PRO A 18 11.55 -7.75 36.86
C PRO A 18 10.26 -6.94 36.92
N THR A 19 10.20 -5.86 37.71
CA THR A 19 9.02 -4.96 37.70
C THR A 19 8.88 -4.20 36.38
N GLY A 20 9.98 -3.72 35.78
CA GLY A 20 9.95 -3.10 34.45
C GLY A 20 9.51 -4.08 33.36
N LEU A 21 9.98 -5.34 33.42
CA LEU A 21 9.59 -6.39 32.49
C LEU A 21 8.13 -6.81 32.67
N THR A 22 7.62 -6.90 33.90
CA THR A 22 6.22 -7.24 34.13
C THR A 22 5.28 -6.11 33.72
N ILE A 23 5.63 -4.85 34.01
CA ILE A 23 4.87 -3.68 33.54
C ILE A 23 4.91 -3.61 32.01
N GLY A 24 6.09 -3.79 31.40
CA GLY A 24 6.25 -3.84 29.95
C GLY A 24 5.43 -4.95 29.30
N TYR A 25 5.40 -6.14 29.91
CA TYR A 25 4.57 -7.27 29.47
C TYR A 25 3.06 -7.00 29.61
N TYR A 26 2.64 -6.36 30.70
CA TYR A 26 1.23 -5.98 30.86
C TYR A 26 0.81 -4.90 29.86
N LEU A 27 1.64 -3.88 29.65
CA LEU A 27 1.41 -2.90 28.59
C LEU A 27 1.34 -3.59 27.22
N PHE A 28 2.26 -4.51 26.93
CA PHE A 28 2.29 -5.29 25.69
C PHE A 28 1.00 -6.07 25.43
N ILE A 29 0.35 -6.63 26.46
CA ILE A 29 -0.93 -7.35 26.30
C ILE A 29 -2.11 -6.40 26.09
N TYR A 30 -2.09 -5.21 26.72
CA TYR A 30 -3.24 -4.30 26.73
C TYR A 30 -3.27 -3.29 25.57
N PHE A 31 -2.16 -3.11 24.84
CA PHE A 31 -2.15 -2.27 23.64
C PHE A 31 -2.91 -2.96 22.49
N GLN A 32 -4.18 -2.59 22.32
CA GLN A 32 -5.00 -3.03 21.20
C GLN A 32 -4.77 -2.15 19.95
N PRO A 33 -4.85 -2.73 18.73
CA PRO A 33 -4.92 -1.97 17.50
C PRO A 33 -6.06 -0.95 17.57
N THR A 34 -5.79 0.29 17.20
CA THR A 34 -6.82 1.34 17.19
C THR A 34 -7.72 1.16 15.97
N ASP A 35 -9.02 1.40 16.14
CA ASP A 35 -9.93 1.52 14.99
C ASP A 35 -9.47 2.63 14.05
N VAL A 36 -9.48 2.32 12.76
CA VAL A 36 -9.21 3.29 11.69
C VAL A 36 -10.48 4.11 11.50
N LYS A 37 -10.38 5.43 11.65
CA LYS A 37 -11.51 6.33 11.46
C LYS A 37 -11.74 6.57 9.97
N ASP A 38 -13.00 6.61 9.56
CA ASP A 38 -13.34 7.11 8.24
C ASP A 38 -13.05 8.62 8.17
N PRO A 39 -12.30 9.10 7.17
CA PRO A 39 -12.05 10.51 6.99
C PRO A 39 -13.31 11.24 6.51
N GLU A 40 -13.54 12.46 7.01
CA GLU A 40 -14.59 13.34 6.49
C GLU A 40 -14.17 13.91 5.13
N VAL A 41 -14.84 13.48 4.06
CA VAL A 41 -14.64 14.04 2.72
C VAL A 41 -15.42 15.34 2.60
N ARG A 42 -14.73 16.46 2.41
CA ARG A 42 -15.34 17.80 2.21
C ARG A 42 -15.11 18.30 0.79
N PRO A 43 -16.11 18.96 0.16
CA PRO A 43 -15.95 19.51 -1.18
C PRO A 43 -14.97 20.70 -1.18
N LEU A 44 -14.29 20.89 -2.31
CA LEU A 44 -13.28 21.96 -2.46
C LEU A 44 -13.86 23.38 -2.29
N VAL A 45 -15.15 23.56 -2.57
CA VAL A 45 -15.84 24.87 -2.41
C VAL A 45 -15.91 25.33 -0.96
N GLU A 46 -15.79 24.41 0.00
CA GLU A 46 -15.83 24.71 1.44
C GLU A 46 -14.43 25.02 2.02
N GLN A 47 -13.36 24.90 1.22
CA GLN A 47 -11.99 25.14 1.67
C GLN A 47 -11.62 26.62 1.58
N ASP A 48 -10.76 27.07 2.49
CA ASP A 48 -10.24 28.44 2.50
C ASP A 48 -9.26 28.68 1.35
N SER A 49 -9.06 29.96 1.00
CA SER A 49 -8.22 30.34 -0.14
C SER A 49 -6.75 29.94 0.03
N GLU A 50 -6.21 29.90 1.24
CA GLU A 50 -4.82 29.46 1.46
C GLU A 50 -4.68 27.96 1.21
N THR A 51 -5.62 27.15 1.72
CA THR A 51 -5.66 25.71 1.46
C THR A 51 -5.82 25.43 -0.04
N LEU A 52 -6.70 26.14 -0.73
CA LEU A 52 -6.85 26.00 -2.19
C LEU A 52 -5.56 26.34 -2.94
N GLN A 53 -4.84 27.39 -2.54
CA GLN A 53 -3.53 27.72 -3.13
C GLN A 53 -2.50 26.61 -2.91
N ARG A 54 -2.47 26.00 -1.72
CA ARG A 54 -1.59 24.86 -1.42
C ARG A 54 -1.95 23.60 -2.21
N MET A 55 -3.21 23.47 -2.64
CA MET A 55 -3.69 22.35 -3.47
C MET A 55 -3.49 22.55 -4.98
N LEU A 56 -3.13 23.76 -5.45
CA LEU A 56 -2.87 24.02 -6.87
C LEU A 56 -1.86 23.05 -7.52
N PRO A 57 -0.75 22.66 -6.85
CA PRO A 57 0.15 21.64 -7.39
C PRO A 57 -0.49 20.26 -7.50
N GLU A 58 -1.60 19.99 -6.82
CA GLU A 58 -2.25 18.67 -6.78
C GLU A 58 -3.48 18.55 -7.69
N ILE A 59 -3.86 19.62 -8.41
CA ILE A 59 -5.02 19.59 -9.30
C ILE A 59 -4.88 18.49 -10.38
N PRO A 60 -6.00 17.90 -10.84
CA PRO A 60 -5.99 16.80 -11.79
C PRO A 60 -5.24 17.12 -13.08
N LEU A 61 -4.63 16.10 -13.69
CA LEU A 61 -3.80 16.29 -14.88
C LEU A 61 -4.60 16.80 -16.08
N TRP A 62 -5.86 16.39 -16.24
CA TRP A 62 -6.76 16.90 -17.28
C TRP A 62 -7.05 18.41 -17.18
N VAL A 63 -6.84 19.03 -16.00
CA VAL A 63 -6.92 20.50 -15.85
C VAL A 63 -5.62 21.16 -16.32
N LYS A 64 -4.47 20.54 -16.01
CA LYS A 64 -3.14 21.11 -16.28
C LYS A 64 -2.68 20.90 -17.71
N ASN A 65 -3.09 19.80 -18.31
CA ASN A 65 -2.58 19.34 -19.59
C ASN A 65 -3.75 18.89 -20.48
N PRO A 66 -3.91 19.49 -21.67
CA PRO A 66 -4.99 19.15 -22.60
C PRO A 66 -4.91 17.71 -23.14
N ASP A 67 -3.76 17.04 -23.05
CA ASP A 67 -3.59 15.67 -23.51
C ASP A 67 -4.29 14.62 -22.63
N TYR A 68 -4.76 15.02 -21.45
CA TYR A 68 -5.41 14.10 -20.51
C TYR A 68 -6.92 14.24 -20.58
N ASP A 69 -7.58 13.14 -20.91
CA ASP A 69 -9.03 13.06 -20.87
C ASP A 69 -9.53 12.79 -19.46
N ARG A 70 -10.67 13.39 -19.11
CA ARG A 70 -11.36 13.13 -17.85
C ARG A 70 -12.18 11.84 -17.95
N ILE A 71 -12.05 10.95 -16.97
CA ILE A 71 -12.74 9.65 -16.95
C ILE A 71 -13.68 9.50 -15.74
N ASP A 72 -14.63 10.42 -15.60
CA ASP A 72 -15.56 10.43 -14.46
C ASP A 72 -16.42 9.16 -14.38
N TRP A 73 -16.77 8.57 -15.54
CA TRP A 73 -17.57 7.35 -15.60
C TRP A 73 -16.83 6.16 -14.96
N LEU A 74 -15.51 6.05 -15.16
CA LEU A 74 -14.70 4.97 -14.61
C LEU A 74 -14.56 5.12 -13.10
N ASN A 75 -14.37 6.34 -12.62
CA ASN A 75 -14.36 6.64 -11.19
C ASN A 75 -15.68 6.23 -10.53
N ARG A 76 -16.82 6.59 -11.15
CA ARG A 76 -18.16 6.18 -10.66
C ARG A 76 -18.34 4.67 -10.70
N PHE A 77 -17.88 4.00 -11.75
CA PHE A 77 -17.92 2.54 -11.86
C PHE A 77 -17.15 1.86 -10.72
N ILE A 78 -15.91 2.29 -10.46
CA ILE A 78 -15.07 1.73 -9.40
C ILE A 78 -15.69 2.01 -8.03
N GLN A 79 -16.22 3.21 -7.80
CA GLN A 79 -16.89 3.56 -6.55
C GLN A 79 -18.06 2.61 -6.23
N LEU A 80 -18.87 2.28 -7.22
CA LEU A 80 -19.99 1.33 -7.05
C LEU A 80 -19.50 -0.10 -6.82
N MET A 81 -18.39 -0.49 -7.46
CA MET A 81 -17.82 -1.84 -7.34
C MET A 81 -16.95 -2.02 -6.08
N TRP A 82 -16.48 -0.94 -5.47
CA TRP A 82 -15.44 -0.97 -4.43
C TRP A 82 -15.75 -1.90 -3.24
N PRO A 83 -16.97 -1.91 -2.66
CA PRO A 83 -17.28 -2.81 -1.53
C PRO A 83 -17.15 -4.29 -1.88
N TYR A 84 -17.32 -4.65 -3.15
CA TYR A 84 -17.15 -6.01 -3.65
C TYR A 84 -15.69 -6.31 -3.99
N LEU A 85 -15.00 -5.33 -4.59
CA LEU A 85 -13.57 -5.42 -4.88
C LEU A 85 -12.74 -5.58 -3.61
N ASP A 86 -13.01 -4.79 -2.57
CA ASP A 86 -12.35 -4.91 -1.26
C ASP A 86 -12.42 -6.35 -0.74
N LYS A 87 -13.64 -6.92 -0.69
CA LYS A 87 -13.85 -8.30 -0.22
C LYS A 87 -13.12 -9.33 -1.09
N ALA A 88 -13.20 -9.19 -2.41
CA ALA A 88 -12.57 -10.12 -3.34
C ALA A 88 -11.04 -10.08 -3.22
N ILE A 89 -10.46 -8.88 -3.23
CA ILE A 89 -9.01 -8.69 -3.09
C ILE A 89 -8.53 -9.22 -1.75
N CYS A 90 -9.23 -8.89 -0.65
CA CYS A 90 -8.89 -9.39 0.68
C CYS A 90 -8.91 -10.93 0.74
N ASN A 91 -9.89 -11.58 0.12
CA ASN A 91 -9.95 -13.04 0.05
C ASN A 91 -8.80 -13.62 -0.79
N THR A 92 -8.49 -13.01 -1.93
CA THR A 92 -7.35 -13.42 -2.76
C THR A 92 -6.02 -13.30 -2.00
N VAL A 93 -5.82 -12.19 -1.28
CA VAL A 93 -4.63 -11.99 -0.43
C VAL A 93 -4.55 -13.06 0.66
N LYS A 94 -5.66 -13.37 1.34
CA LYS A 94 -5.70 -14.44 2.36
C LYS A 94 -5.36 -15.83 1.80
N ASN A 95 -5.60 -16.07 0.51
CA ASN A 95 -5.28 -17.34 -0.13
C ASN A 95 -3.83 -17.41 -0.64
N ILE A 96 -3.28 -16.29 -1.12
CA ILE A 96 -1.94 -16.22 -1.73
C ILE A 96 -0.84 -15.95 -0.69
N ALA A 97 -1.13 -15.18 0.36
CA ALA A 97 -0.13 -14.79 1.34
C ALA A 97 0.42 -15.96 2.21
N PRO A 98 -0.38 -16.93 2.68
CA PRO A 98 0.12 -18.00 3.54
C PRO A 98 1.32 -18.78 2.99
N PRO A 99 1.34 -19.27 1.73
CA PRO A 99 2.50 -19.98 1.21
C PRO A 99 3.75 -19.07 1.11
N ILE A 100 3.58 -17.81 0.70
CA ILE A 100 4.69 -16.83 0.62
C ILE A 100 5.29 -16.57 2.00
N ILE A 101 4.43 -16.39 3.01
CA ILE A 101 4.88 -16.16 4.39
C ILE A 101 5.56 -17.42 4.94
N ALA A 102 5.03 -18.61 4.65
CA ALA A 102 5.59 -19.88 5.11
C ALA A 102 7.03 -20.10 4.62
N GLU A 103 7.38 -19.65 3.41
CA GLU A 103 8.76 -19.69 2.91
C GLU A 103 9.71 -18.77 3.70
N GLN A 104 9.21 -17.66 4.25
CA GLN A 104 10.01 -16.69 5.01
C GLN A 104 10.08 -17.01 6.50
N ILE A 105 9.13 -17.79 7.03
CA ILE A 105 9.07 -18.19 8.45
C ILE A 105 10.39 -18.80 8.97
N PRO A 106 11.02 -19.79 8.29
CA PRO A 106 12.25 -20.42 8.77
C PRO A 106 13.41 -19.45 8.94
N LYS A 107 13.46 -18.40 8.11
CA LYS A 107 14.53 -17.39 8.12
C LYS A 107 14.49 -16.51 9.37
N TYR A 108 13.30 -16.27 9.92
CA TYR A 108 13.09 -15.32 11.03
C TYR A 108 12.63 -15.97 12.35
N LYS A 109 12.60 -17.31 12.43
CA LYS A 109 12.16 -18.07 13.63
C LYS A 109 10.78 -17.66 14.14
N ILE A 110 9.86 -17.38 13.22
CA ILE A 110 8.46 -17.05 13.51
C ILE A 110 7.67 -18.35 13.70
N ASN A 111 6.68 -18.40 14.59
CA ASN A 111 5.84 -19.58 14.78
C ASN A 111 4.63 -19.55 13.84
N ALA A 112 3.95 -18.39 13.76
CA ALA A 112 2.79 -18.20 12.90
C ALA A 112 2.59 -16.73 12.56
N VAL A 113 1.95 -16.47 11.42
CA VAL A 113 1.50 -15.16 10.98
C VAL A 113 0.03 -15.27 10.61
N GLU A 114 -0.82 -14.47 11.23
CA GLU A 114 -2.28 -14.50 11.07
C GLU A 114 -2.79 -13.10 10.71
N PHE A 115 -3.71 -13.02 9.75
CA PHE A 115 -4.43 -11.76 9.47
C PHE A 115 -5.61 -11.64 10.44
N GLU A 116 -5.57 -10.66 11.33
CA GLU A 116 -6.68 -10.36 12.25
C GLU A 116 -7.75 -9.52 11.56
N THR A 117 -7.31 -8.43 10.93
CA THR A 117 -8.16 -7.56 10.10
C THR A 117 -7.49 -7.36 8.76
N LEU A 118 -8.29 -7.39 7.69
CA LEU A 118 -7.82 -7.12 6.34
C LEU A 118 -8.97 -6.46 5.58
N THR A 119 -8.87 -5.15 5.40
CA THR A 119 -9.72 -4.34 4.52
C THR A 119 -8.87 -3.24 3.90
N LEU A 120 -9.18 -2.90 2.65
CA LEU A 120 -8.59 -1.80 1.89
C LEU A 120 -9.27 -0.45 2.21
N GLY A 121 -10.32 -0.47 3.02
CA GLY A 121 -11.06 0.72 3.43
C GLY A 121 -12.26 1.04 2.53
N THR A 122 -12.90 2.16 2.82
CA THR A 122 -14.12 2.62 2.13
C THR A 122 -13.82 3.50 0.92
N LEU A 123 -12.59 4.01 0.81
CA LEU A 123 -12.17 4.94 -0.24
C LEU A 123 -11.49 4.20 -1.42
N PRO A 124 -12.09 4.21 -2.62
CA PRO A 124 -11.50 3.62 -3.81
C PRO A 124 -10.35 4.45 -4.41
N PRO A 125 -9.50 3.83 -5.25
CA PRO A 125 -8.57 4.57 -6.11
C PRO A 125 -9.34 5.41 -7.14
N THR A 126 -8.74 6.53 -7.52
CA THR A 126 -9.30 7.50 -8.47
C THR A 126 -8.38 7.73 -9.66
N PHE A 127 -8.96 7.93 -10.83
CA PHE A 127 -8.28 8.25 -12.08
C PHE A 127 -8.32 9.75 -12.29
N HIS A 128 -7.15 10.38 -12.23
CA HIS A 128 -6.96 11.84 -12.36
C HIS A 128 -6.78 12.29 -13.82
N GLY A 129 -7.01 11.38 -14.76
CA GLY A 129 -6.93 11.57 -16.20
C GLY A 129 -6.35 10.33 -16.87
N MET A 130 -6.52 10.23 -18.19
CA MET A 130 -5.83 9.24 -19.00
C MET A 130 -5.40 9.86 -20.31
N LYS A 131 -4.19 9.52 -20.72
CA LYS A 131 -3.69 9.86 -22.05
C LYS A 131 -3.71 8.61 -22.92
N VAL A 132 -4.16 8.75 -24.16
CA VAL A 132 -4.18 7.67 -25.15
C VAL A 132 -3.31 8.08 -26.32
N TYR A 133 -2.39 7.20 -26.72
CA TYR A 133 -1.56 7.40 -27.89
C TYR A 133 -1.97 6.40 -28.95
N VAL A 134 -2.26 6.93 -30.13
CA VAL A 134 -2.36 6.15 -31.36
C VAL A 134 -0.99 6.25 -32.03
N THR A 135 -0.34 5.11 -32.25
CA THR A 135 0.93 5.06 -32.97
C THR A 135 0.70 4.48 -34.36
N ASP A 136 1.65 4.70 -35.28
CA ASP A 136 1.61 4.09 -36.61
C ASP A 136 1.93 2.58 -36.56
N GLU A 137 2.41 2.10 -35.41
CA GLU A 137 2.55 0.69 -35.12
C GLU A 137 1.18 0.10 -34.74
N LYS A 138 0.95 -1.19 -35.00
CA LYS A 138 -0.28 -1.90 -34.60
C LYS A 138 -0.33 -2.07 -33.08
N GLU A 139 -0.39 -0.99 -32.32
CA GLU A 139 -0.43 -0.95 -30.87
C GLU A 139 -1.31 0.20 -30.38
N LEU A 140 -1.85 0.04 -29.17
CA LEU A 140 -2.58 1.08 -28.46
C LEU A 140 -1.90 1.31 -27.13
N ILE A 141 -1.51 2.55 -26.83
CA ILE A 141 -0.87 2.91 -25.57
C ILE A 141 -1.82 3.78 -24.75
N MET A 142 -2.03 3.40 -23.50
CA MET A 142 -2.85 4.13 -22.53
C MET A 142 -2.03 4.41 -21.27
N GLU A 143 -2.10 5.65 -20.79
CA GLU A 143 -1.41 6.10 -19.57
C GLU A 143 -2.43 6.71 -18.59
N PRO A 144 -3.13 5.88 -17.81
CA PRO A 144 -3.94 6.38 -16.71
C PRO A 144 -3.07 6.95 -15.59
N CYS A 145 -3.50 8.07 -15.01
CA CYS A 145 -2.93 8.60 -13.78
C CYS A 145 -3.81 8.19 -12.60
N ILE A 146 -3.28 7.33 -11.73
CA ILE A 146 -4.00 6.75 -10.59
C ILE A 146 -3.52 7.42 -9.32
N LYS A 147 -4.46 7.96 -8.55
CA LYS A 147 -4.24 8.40 -7.17
C LYS A 147 -5.18 7.68 -6.23
N TRP A 148 -4.64 7.08 -5.18
CA TRP A 148 -5.40 6.38 -4.16
C TRP A 148 -5.00 6.89 -2.79
N ALA A 149 -5.92 7.55 -2.10
CA ALA A 149 -5.78 7.90 -0.68
C ALA A 149 -6.83 7.08 0.07
N GLY A 150 -6.44 5.88 0.49
CA GLY A 150 -7.28 4.90 1.14
C GLY A 150 -7.14 4.91 2.65
N ASN A 151 -8.15 4.39 3.32
CA ASN A 151 -8.18 4.14 4.77
C ASN A 151 -8.16 2.63 5.08
N PRO A 152 -7.12 1.89 4.64
CA PRO A 152 -7.07 0.46 4.91
C PRO A 152 -6.88 0.19 6.40
N ASN A 153 -7.33 -0.99 6.82
CA ASN A 153 -7.03 -1.55 8.13
C ASN A 153 -6.53 -2.98 7.93
N VAL A 154 -5.21 -3.13 7.88
CA VAL A 154 -4.54 -4.42 7.73
C VAL A 154 -3.76 -4.72 9.00
N THR A 155 -4.33 -5.54 9.88
CA THR A 155 -3.68 -6.00 11.11
C THR A 155 -3.19 -7.43 10.94
N VAL A 156 -1.89 -7.61 11.11
CA VAL A 156 -1.19 -8.88 11.06
C VAL A 156 -0.64 -9.20 12.45
N ALA A 157 -1.00 -10.36 12.99
CA ALA A 157 -0.46 -10.89 14.24
C ALA A 157 0.67 -11.88 13.93
N VAL A 158 1.85 -11.60 14.46
CA VAL A 158 3.04 -12.46 14.40
C VAL A 158 3.21 -13.13 15.76
N LYS A 159 3.16 -14.45 15.79
CA LYS A 159 3.44 -15.26 17.00
C LYS A 159 4.88 -15.76 16.93
N ALA A 160 5.70 -15.42 17.91
CA ALA A 160 7.09 -15.89 18.03
C ALA A 160 7.50 -16.01 19.49
N PHE A 161 8.22 -17.07 19.87
CA PHE A 161 8.75 -17.27 21.24
C PHE A 161 7.69 -17.14 22.37
N GLY A 162 6.43 -17.50 22.11
CA GLY A 162 5.33 -17.36 23.06
C GLY A 162 4.76 -15.93 23.19
N LEU A 163 5.29 -14.97 22.43
CA LEU A 163 4.78 -13.60 22.33
C LEU A 163 3.96 -13.43 21.06
N LYS A 164 2.93 -12.57 21.13
CA LYS A 164 2.09 -12.18 20.00
C LYS A 164 2.30 -10.70 19.73
N ALA A 165 2.97 -10.36 18.64
CA ALA A 165 3.15 -8.98 18.20
C ALA A 165 2.16 -8.65 17.09
N THR A 166 1.53 -7.48 17.13
CA THR A 166 0.61 -7.00 16.10
C THR A 166 1.26 -5.87 15.31
N ALA A 167 1.21 -5.98 13.99
CA ALA A 167 1.57 -4.91 13.06
C ALA A 167 0.31 -4.49 12.30
N GLN A 168 0.01 -3.20 12.28
CA GLN A 168 -1.16 -2.63 11.64
C GLN A 168 -0.72 -1.60 10.60
N VAL A 169 -1.16 -1.78 9.35
CA VAL A 169 -0.98 -0.81 8.27
C VAL A 169 -2.24 0.03 8.13
N VAL A 170 -2.07 1.34 8.09
CA VAL A 170 -3.12 2.36 8.00
C VAL A 170 -2.75 3.46 7.00
N ASP A 171 -3.68 4.36 6.68
CA ASP A 171 -3.44 5.61 5.94
C ASP A 171 -2.62 5.45 4.65
N LEU A 172 -3.10 4.61 3.72
CA LEU A 172 -2.39 4.30 2.49
C LEU A 172 -2.58 5.38 1.42
N GLN A 173 -1.48 5.90 0.91
CA GLN A 173 -1.43 6.82 -0.22
C GLN A 173 -0.58 6.23 -1.34
N VAL A 174 -1.17 6.06 -2.53
CA VAL A 174 -0.49 5.54 -3.71
C VAL A 174 -0.73 6.45 -4.90
N PHE A 175 0.34 6.96 -5.50
CA PHE A 175 0.30 7.64 -6.80
C PHE A 175 1.11 6.86 -7.81
N ALA A 176 0.47 6.50 -8.92
CA ALA A 176 1.09 5.71 -9.97
C ALA A 176 0.57 6.13 -11.35
N SER A 177 1.46 6.16 -12.33
CA SER A 177 1.14 6.43 -13.73
C SER A 177 1.63 5.26 -14.59
N PRO A 178 0.92 4.12 -14.60
CA PRO A 178 1.31 2.99 -15.42
C PRO A 178 1.06 3.29 -16.91
N ARG A 179 1.97 2.82 -17.76
CA ARG A 179 1.78 2.72 -19.21
C ARG A 179 1.31 1.31 -19.54
N ILE A 180 0.13 1.24 -20.14
CA ILE A 180 -0.52 0.01 -20.61
C ILE A 180 -0.44 0.02 -22.13
N THR A 181 0.19 -0.98 -22.73
CA THR A 181 0.33 -1.14 -24.18
C THR A 181 -0.35 -2.42 -24.62
N LEU A 182 -1.32 -2.31 -25.54
CA LEU A 182 -1.95 -3.45 -26.20
C LEU A 182 -1.22 -3.71 -27.52
N LYS A 183 -0.50 -4.82 -27.64
CA LYS A 183 0.30 -5.13 -28.83
C LYS A 183 0.49 -6.65 -29.04
N PRO A 184 0.53 -7.12 -30.30
CA PRO A 184 0.01 -6.44 -31.49
C PRO A 184 -1.51 -6.33 -31.46
N LEU A 185 -2.04 -5.30 -32.12
CA LEU A 185 -3.45 -5.24 -32.51
C LEU A 185 -3.70 -6.23 -33.65
N VAL A 186 -4.77 -7.01 -33.51
CA VAL A 186 -5.14 -8.09 -34.44
C VAL A 186 -6.61 -7.98 -34.83
N PRO A 187 -7.02 -8.47 -36.02
CA PRO A 187 -8.41 -8.41 -36.46
C PRO A 187 -9.30 -9.53 -35.86
N SER A 188 -8.90 -10.10 -34.72
CA SER A 188 -9.67 -11.12 -33.99
C SER A 188 -9.95 -10.65 -32.57
N PHE A 189 -11.18 -10.82 -32.08
CA PHE A 189 -11.53 -10.42 -30.71
C PHE A 189 -10.60 -11.07 -29.67
N PRO A 190 -10.10 -10.31 -28.67
CA PRO A 190 -10.51 -8.95 -28.27
C PRO A 190 -9.78 -7.78 -28.98
N CYS A 191 -9.20 -8.03 -30.15
CA CYS A 191 -8.50 -7.10 -31.04
C CYS A 191 -7.03 -6.82 -30.68
N PHE A 192 -6.47 -7.56 -29.72
CA PHE A 192 -5.06 -7.48 -29.33
C PHE A 192 -4.58 -8.82 -28.78
N ALA A 193 -3.28 -9.11 -28.93
CA ALA A 193 -2.72 -10.38 -28.49
C ALA A 193 -2.10 -10.35 -27.09
N ASN A 194 -1.43 -9.26 -26.70
CA ASN A 194 -0.81 -9.13 -25.37
C ASN A 194 -1.13 -7.77 -24.74
N ILE A 195 -1.12 -7.75 -23.41
CA ILE A 195 -1.11 -6.54 -22.59
C ILE A 195 0.28 -6.41 -21.98
N TYR A 196 0.93 -5.28 -22.18
CA TYR A 196 2.16 -4.91 -21.51
C TYR A 196 1.87 -3.80 -20.51
N VAL A 197 2.29 -3.98 -19.25
CA VAL A 197 2.16 -2.95 -18.21
C VAL A 197 3.55 -2.60 -17.70
N SER A 198 3.85 -1.30 -17.65
CA SER A 198 5.08 -0.77 -17.08
C SER A 198 4.80 0.52 -16.31
N LEU A 199 5.64 0.84 -15.34
CA LEU A 199 5.60 2.11 -14.63
C LEU A 199 6.61 3.06 -15.30
N MET A 200 6.15 4.23 -15.75
CA MET A 200 7.02 5.20 -16.40
C MET A 200 7.88 5.97 -15.40
N GLU A 201 7.38 6.12 -14.17
CA GLU A 201 8.04 6.79 -13.07
C GLU A 201 7.94 5.94 -11.80
N LYS A 202 8.83 6.19 -10.83
CA LYS A 202 8.74 5.54 -9.53
C LYS A 202 7.42 5.94 -8.87
N PRO A 203 6.55 4.99 -8.50
CA PRO A 203 5.31 5.33 -7.85
C PRO A 203 5.59 5.90 -6.46
N HIS A 204 4.73 6.82 -6.05
CA HIS A 204 4.70 7.29 -4.67
C HIS A 204 3.85 6.33 -3.86
N VAL A 205 4.38 5.79 -2.77
CA VAL A 205 3.66 4.93 -1.84
C VAL A 205 3.96 5.41 -0.43
N ASP A 206 2.94 5.82 0.31
CA ASP A 206 3.03 6.16 1.72
C ASP A 206 1.97 5.44 2.53
N PHE A 207 2.27 5.11 3.78
CA PHE A 207 1.37 4.42 4.69
C PHE A 207 1.83 4.59 6.13
N GLY A 208 0.87 4.61 7.05
CA GLY A 208 1.13 4.49 8.48
C GLY A 208 1.40 3.04 8.88
N LEU A 209 2.36 2.84 9.78
CA LEU A 209 2.68 1.53 10.35
C LEU A 209 2.68 1.62 11.87
N LYS A 210 1.72 0.95 12.50
CA LYS A 210 1.68 0.77 13.94
C LYS A 210 2.18 -0.63 14.31
N LEU A 211 3.04 -0.73 15.31
CA LEU A 211 3.45 -1.99 15.91
C LEU A 211 3.08 -1.95 17.38
N LEU A 212 2.36 -2.98 17.85
CA LEU A 212 1.89 -3.05 19.23
C LEU A 212 1.09 -1.79 19.62
N GLY A 213 0.31 -1.24 18.68
CA GLY A 213 -0.46 -0.01 18.88
C GLY A 213 0.36 1.29 18.85
N ALA A 214 1.69 1.24 18.87
CA ALA A 214 2.57 2.40 18.76
C ALA A 214 2.87 2.71 17.30
N ASP A 215 2.73 3.98 16.90
CA ASP A 215 3.08 4.43 15.55
C ASP A 215 4.60 4.51 15.40
N ILE A 216 5.18 3.57 14.65
CA ILE A 216 6.63 3.55 14.39
C ILE A 216 7.01 4.57 13.30
N MET A 217 6.07 4.98 12.45
CA MET A 217 6.38 5.97 11.40
C MET A 217 6.70 7.35 11.98
N SER A 218 6.34 7.59 13.25
CA SER A 218 6.76 8.75 14.02
C SER A 218 8.25 8.76 14.40
N ILE A 219 8.96 7.62 14.29
CA ILE A 219 10.37 7.51 14.64
C ILE A 219 11.24 8.14 13.53
N PRO A 220 12.02 9.20 13.85
CA PRO A 220 12.90 9.83 12.87
C PRO A 220 13.89 8.82 12.28
N GLY A 221 14.00 8.79 10.96
CA GLY A 221 14.92 7.90 10.23
C GLY A 221 14.33 6.54 9.84
N PHE A 222 13.47 5.94 10.66
CA PHE A 222 12.81 4.66 10.33
C PHE A 222 11.85 4.83 9.13
N TYR A 223 11.03 5.89 9.15
CA TYR A 223 10.16 6.27 8.04
C TYR A 223 10.90 6.29 6.69
N ARG A 224 12.08 6.93 6.67
CA ARG A 224 12.89 7.07 5.45
C ARG A 224 13.37 5.73 4.90
N VAL A 225 13.82 4.83 5.77
CA VAL A 225 14.30 3.49 5.37
C VAL A 225 13.18 2.65 4.79
N VAL A 226 12.00 2.67 5.42
CA VAL A 226 10.81 1.92 4.93
C VAL A 226 10.36 2.46 3.58
N GLN A 227 10.26 3.79 3.46
CA GLN A 227 9.92 4.49 2.22
C GLN A 227 10.89 4.17 1.07
N GLU A 228 12.20 4.27 1.30
CA GLU A 228 13.23 3.97 0.31
C GLU A 228 13.16 2.50 -0.14
N THR A 229 13.05 1.57 0.82
CA THR A 229 12.95 0.13 0.54
C THR A 229 11.76 -0.19 -0.35
N ILE A 230 10.59 0.38 -0.05
CA ILE A 230 9.36 0.11 -0.81
C ILE A 230 9.42 0.74 -2.20
N LYS A 231 9.90 1.98 -2.30
CA LYS A 231 10.13 2.61 -3.61
C LYS A 231 11.06 1.80 -4.46
N ASP A 232 12.14 1.26 -3.89
CA ASP A 232 13.09 0.43 -4.62
C ASP A 232 12.52 -0.93 -5.00
N GLN A 233 11.75 -1.59 -4.13
CA GLN A 233 11.08 -2.85 -4.47
C GLN A 233 10.05 -2.67 -5.58
N VAL A 234 9.17 -1.68 -5.47
CA VAL A 234 8.13 -1.42 -6.47
C VAL A 234 8.75 -0.97 -7.80
N ALA A 235 9.77 -0.11 -7.76
CA ALA A 235 10.52 0.27 -8.94
C ALA A 235 11.22 -0.93 -9.60
N ASN A 236 11.82 -1.82 -8.80
CA ASN A 236 12.50 -3.00 -9.31
C ASN A 236 11.57 -3.99 -10.01
N MET A 237 10.28 -4.01 -9.67
CA MET A 237 9.34 -4.96 -10.26
C MET A 237 8.88 -4.55 -11.65
N TYR A 238 8.47 -3.29 -11.85
CA TYR A 238 7.79 -2.88 -13.10
C TYR A 238 8.19 -1.51 -13.64
N LEU A 239 9.23 -0.85 -13.11
CA LEU A 239 9.72 0.38 -13.71
C LEU A 239 10.29 0.09 -15.10
N TRP A 240 9.90 0.91 -16.07
CA TRP A 240 10.43 0.85 -17.42
C TRP A 240 11.96 0.83 -17.40
N PRO A 241 12.64 -0.05 -18.19
CA PRO A 241 12.12 -0.86 -19.30
C PRO A 241 11.51 -2.20 -18.91
N LYS A 242 11.42 -2.55 -17.62
CA LYS A 242 10.75 -3.79 -17.19
C LYS A 242 9.25 -3.69 -17.46
N LYS A 243 8.66 -4.78 -17.91
CA LYS A 243 7.25 -4.86 -18.27
C LYS A 243 6.64 -6.16 -17.77
N LEU A 244 5.43 -6.07 -17.25
CA LEU A 244 4.57 -7.22 -17.02
C LEU A 244 3.87 -7.55 -18.35
N GLU A 245 4.17 -8.71 -18.90
CA GLU A 245 3.52 -9.23 -20.11
C GLU A 245 2.41 -10.19 -19.73
N ILE A 246 1.20 -9.91 -20.19
CA ILE A 246 0.02 -10.75 -20.00
C ILE A 246 -0.43 -11.19 -21.38
N PRO A 247 -0.16 -12.45 -21.78
CA PRO A 247 -0.63 -12.98 -23.04
C PRO A 247 -2.14 -13.22 -22.96
N ILE A 248 -2.87 -12.73 -23.96
CA ILE A 248 -4.33 -12.84 -24.04
C ILE A 248 -4.75 -13.83 -25.12
N LEU A 249 -4.13 -13.73 -26.29
CA LEU A 249 -4.29 -14.71 -27.35
C LEU A 249 -3.12 -15.68 -27.34
N ASP A 250 -3.43 -16.96 -27.52
CA ASP A 250 -2.43 -18.00 -27.67
C ASP A 250 -1.60 -17.72 -28.94
N PRO A 251 -0.26 -17.59 -28.84
CA PRO A 251 0.59 -17.37 -30.01
C PRO A 251 0.45 -18.46 -31.08
N SER A 252 -0.01 -19.66 -30.73
CA SER A 252 -0.27 -20.75 -31.68
C SER A 252 -1.53 -20.57 -32.54
N LYS A 253 -2.40 -19.62 -32.20
CA LYS A 253 -3.65 -19.30 -32.93
C LYS A 253 -3.56 -17.97 -33.69
N GLN A 254 -2.35 -17.44 -33.87
CA GLN A 254 -2.15 -16.28 -34.73
C GLN A 254 -2.34 -16.69 -36.20
N PRO A 255 -3.22 -16.01 -36.96
CA PRO A 255 -3.41 -16.27 -38.38
C PRO A 255 -2.18 -15.91 -39.23
#